data_AF-G7HVR6-F1
#
_entry.id   AF-G7HVR6-F1
#
_cell.length_a   1.000
_cell.length_b   1.000
_cell.length_c   1.000
_cell.angle_alpha   90.00
_cell.angle_beta   90.00
_cell.angle_gamma   90.00
#
_symmetry.space_group_name_H-M   'P 1'
#
loop_
_entity.id
_entity.type
_entity.pdbx_description
1 polymer ?
#
loop_
_entity_poly.entity_id
_entity_poly.type
_entity_poly.pdbx_seq_one_letter_code
_entity_poly.pdbx_strand_id
1 'polypeptide(L)'
;MHHQDSETCSGQLNADTIDLNELISIAVDNVTFKAKLLKRFEDDIENWDEKLRSVAQHDSTTTEFLIEFAPDLAWRMRQNEIIIRDKYQDDELCMITDRMTRFAFQYLALTMARFNYDCERIRSLLEIFDKRLLDESGIFTAFELFAELFLRQDPAPERIQKFAQEQIFSKNLVIVLQGMCLAPTKNYGFEIEFVANKVLTFTQRDPHVWARRAIGYMRQGRFEEALQDTEKALHLLDRSALQVHDQYSYQRTQIIERIDVAESQRLLQKQFEESLKQGVDEAISLMDERSHDLLFRIMEILGLFVALIGVLATTVGVSIAGNLTFMERILILSTSSVFIIFFFVMIHVLTKPKRRR
;
A
#
# COMPACT_ATOMS: atom_id res chain seq x y z
N MET A 1 -69.11 16.49 -29.09
CA MET A 1 -68.25 15.40 -29.57
C MET A 1 -67.37 15.97 -30.66
N HIS A 2 -66.20 16.50 -30.28
CA HIS A 2 -65.18 16.98 -31.21
C HIS A 2 -64.14 15.87 -31.36
N HIS A 3 -64.03 15.30 -32.55
CA HIS A 3 -62.84 14.57 -32.97
C HIS A 3 -61.94 15.58 -33.70
N GLN A 4 -60.79 15.87 -33.12
CA GLN A 4 -59.66 16.50 -33.78
C GLN A 4 -58.64 15.41 -34.07
N ASP A 5 -58.36 15.23 -35.35
CA ASP A 5 -57.19 14.52 -35.86
C ASP A 5 -55.93 15.26 -35.40
N SER A 6 -55.00 14.51 -34.79
CA SER A 6 -53.62 14.97 -34.58
C SER A 6 -52.70 14.02 -35.31
N GLU A 7 -52.26 14.45 -36.49
CA GLU A 7 -51.16 13.86 -37.24
C GLU A 7 -49.88 13.99 -36.41
N THR A 8 -49.30 12.85 -36.06
CA THR A 8 -47.98 12.77 -35.44
C THR A 8 -46.92 12.87 -36.55
N CYS A 9 -46.33 14.05 -36.68
CA CYS A 9 -45.16 14.29 -37.50
C CYS A 9 -43.95 13.58 -36.86
N SER A 10 -43.67 12.36 -37.29
CA SER A 10 -42.45 11.63 -36.95
C SER A 10 -41.34 12.06 -37.91
N GLY A 11 -40.66 13.16 -37.56
CA GLY A 11 -39.42 13.55 -38.21
C GLY A 11 -38.29 12.58 -37.81
N GLN A 12 -38.07 11.55 -38.62
CA GLN A 12 -36.80 10.83 -38.62
C GLN A 12 -35.72 11.80 -39.11
N LEU A 13 -34.93 12.35 -38.18
CA LEU A 13 -33.67 13.01 -38.49
C LEU A 13 -32.70 11.96 -39.01
N ASN A 14 -32.39 12.01 -40.31
CA ASN A 14 -31.28 11.28 -40.93
C ASN A 14 -29.99 11.64 -40.18
N ALA A 15 -29.35 10.64 -39.56
CA ALA A 15 -28.16 10.80 -38.73
C ALA A 15 -26.84 10.96 -39.52
N ASP A 16 -26.90 10.90 -40.85
CA ASP A 16 -25.70 10.76 -41.70
C ASP A 16 -25.12 12.09 -42.23
N THR A 17 -25.70 13.24 -41.89
CA THR A 17 -25.23 14.56 -42.38
C THR A 17 -25.33 15.65 -41.32
N ILE A 18 -24.74 15.44 -40.14
CA ILE A 18 -24.42 16.55 -39.24
C ILE A 18 -22.97 16.98 -39.55
N ASP A 19 -22.81 18.23 -39.98
CA ASP A 19 -21.50 18.81 -40.31
C ASP A 19 -20.58 18.76 -39.08
N LEU A 20 -19.29 18.46 -39.29
CA LEU A 20 -18.28 18.50 -38.23
C LEU A 20 -18.30 19.88 -37.53
N ASN A 21 -18.51 20.95 -38.30
CA ASN A 21 -18.60 22.32 -37.80
C ASN A 21 -19.83 22.53 -36.90
N GLU A 22 -20.95 21.87 -37.22
CA GLU A 22 -22.20 21.97 -36.44
C GLU A 22 -22.07 21.23 -35.10
N LEU A 23 -21.45 20.04 -35.09
CA LEU A 23 -21.16 19.31 -33.85
C LEU A 23 -20.21 20.08 -32.94
N ILE A 24 -19.18 20.72 -33.49
CA ILE A 24 -18.20 21.48 -32.71
C ILE A 24 -18.82 22.76 -32.14
N SER A 25 -19.83 23.36 -32.80
CA SER A 25 -20.54 24.54 -32.31
C SER A 25 -21.45 24.28 -31.09
N ILE A 26 -21.92 23.04 -30.90
CA ILE A 26 -22.84 22.65 -29.83
C ILE A 26 -22.04 22.15 -28.61
N ALA A 27 -21.27 23.04 -28.00
CA ALA A 27 -20.42 22.75 -26.83
C ALA A 27 -21.20 22.72 -25.50
N VAL A 28 -22.44 22.21 -25.51
CA VAL A 28 -23.31 22.20 -24.30
C VAL A 28 -23.05 20.96 -23.42
N ASP A 29 -22.50 19.88 -23.98
CA ASP A 29 -22.03 18.72 -23.20
C ASP A 29 -20.77 18.10 -23.82
N ASN A 30 -19.60 18.47 -23.27
CA ASN A 30 -18.27 18.06 -23.75
C ASN A 30 -18.12 16.52 -23.84
N VAL A 31 -18.82 15.78 -22.97
CA VAL A 31 -18.79 14.30 -22.94
C VAL A 31 -19.49 13.68 -24.16
N THR A 32 -20.70 14.14 -24.48
CA THR A 32 -21.49 13.61 -25.61
C THR A 32 -20.84 13.96 -26.93
N PHE A 33 -20.32 15.18 -27.06
CA PHE A 33 -19.57 15.62 -28.23
C PHE A 33 -18.31 14.78 -28.43
N LYS A 34 -17.49 14.59 -27.37
CA LYS A 34 -16.29 13.75 -27.43
C LYS A 34 -16.60 12.32 -27.88
N ALA A 35 -17.64 11.70 -27.33
CA ALA A 35 -18.03 10.33 -27.68
C ALA A 35 -18.47 10.20 -29.15
N LYS A 36 -19.26 11.16 -29.67
CA LYS A 36 -19.64 11.20 -31.08
C LYS A 36 -18.43 11.39 -31.99
N LEU A 37 -17.51 12.28 -31.60
CA LEU A 37 -16.29 12.51 -32.35
C LEU A 37 -15.43 11.26 -32.41
N LEU A 38 -15.18 10.60 -31.27
CA LEU A 38 -14.43 9.33 -31.22
C LEU A 38 -15.06 8.25 -32.10
N LYS A 39 -16.40 8.12 -32.08
CA LYS A 39 -17.11 7.19 -32.96
C LYS A 39 -16.85 7.50 -34.45
N ARG A 40 -16.87 8.77 -34.84
CA ARG A 40 -16.58 9.18 -36.22
C ARG A 40 -15.12 8.93 -36.63
N PHE A 41 -14.19 8.96 -35.67
CA PHE A 41 -12.83 8.49 -35.90
C PHE A 41 -12.78 6.98 -36.09
N GLU A 42 -13.52 6.21 -35.30
CA GLU A 42 -13.62 4.75 -35.46
C GLU A 42 -14.19 4.34 -36.82
N ASP A 43 -15.22 5.05 -37.31
CA ASP A 43 -15.89 4.75 -38.58
C ASP A 43 -14.98 4.94 -39.81
N ASP A 44 -13.93 5.76 -39.70
CA ASP A 44 -12.95 5.99 -40.77
C ASP A 44 -11.61 6.38 -40.14
N ILE A 45 -10.99 5.37 -39.53
CA ILE A 45 -9.78 5.52 -38.73
C ILE A 45 -8.52 5.66 -39.59
N GLU A 46 -8.58 5.26 -40.87
CA GLU A 46 -7.47 5.42 -41.82
C GLU A 46 -7.13 6.90 -42.07
N ASN A 47 -8.12 7.79 -42.00
CA ASN A 47 -7.99 9.24 -42.14
C ASN A 47 -7.93 9.98 -40.80
N TRP A 48 -7.44 9.32 -39.74
CA TRP A 48 -7.39 9.89 -38.39
C TRP A 48 -6.63 11.22 -38.31
N ASP A 49 -5.57 11.40 -39.09
CA ASP A 49 -4.70 12.57 -39.01
C ASP A 49 -5.34 13.80 -39.65
N GLU A 50 -6.04 13.65 -40.78
CA GLU A 50 -6.81 14.74 -41.38
C GLU A 50 -7.95 15.17 -40.46
N LYS A 51 -8.66 14.21 -39.85
CA LYS A 51 -9.69 14.50 -38.85
C LYS A 51 -9.11 15.20 -37.62
N LEU A 52 -7.95 14.76 -37.12
CA LEU A 52 -7.29 15.39 -35.98
C LEU A 52 -6.85 16.82 -36.31
N ARG A 53 -6.33 17.07 -37.52
CA ARG A 53 -6.04 18.42 -38.01
C ARG A 53 -7.29 19.28 -38.04
N SER A 54 -8.37 18.78 -38.63
CA SER A 54 -9.63 19.53 -38.70
C SER A 54 -10.18 19.87 -37.33
N VAL A 55 -10.11 18.93 -36.37
CA VAL A 55 -10.48 19.19 -34.97
C VAL A 55 -9.56 20.23 -34.34
N ALA A 56 -8.24 20.08 -34.48
CA ALA A 56 -7.27 20.97 -33.85
C ALA A 56 -7.33 22.42 -34.40
N GLN A 57 -7.68 22.58 -35.67
CA GLN A 57 -7.77 23.86 -36.35
C GLN A 57 -9.12 24.57 -36.19
N HIS A 58 -10.11 23.91 -35.60
CA HIS A 58 -11.41 24.53 -35.39
C HIS A 58 -11.33 25.62 -34.31
N ASP A 59 -11.98 26.77 -34.53
CA ASP A 59 -11.84 27.98 -33.70
C ASP A 59 -12.21 27.80 -32.22
N SER A 60 -13.08 26.84 -31.92
CA SER A 60 -13.53 26.52 -30.57
C SER A 60 -12.70 25.42 -29.88
N THR A 61 -11.72 24.84 -30.55
CA THR A 61 -10.88 23.79 -29.96
C THR A 61 -9.89 24.40 -28.98
N THR A 62 -9.94 23.92 -27.75
CA THR A 62 -9.03 24.35 -26.68
C THR A 62 -7.99 23.28 -26.35
N THR A 63 -6.91 23.69 -25.71
CA THR A 63 -5.87 22.77 -25.22
C THR A 63 -6.46 21.76 -24.24
N GLU A 64 -7.37 22.20 -23.38
CA GLU A 64 -8.08 21.34 -22.41
C GLU A 64 -8.88 20.25 -23.10
N PHE A 65 -9.58 20.58 -24.18
CA PHE A 65 -10.29 19.58 -24.98
C PHE A 65 -9.32 18.54 -25.54
N LEU A 66 -8.20 18.97 -26.13
CA LEU A 66 -7.20 18.06 -26.70
C LEU A 66 -6.53 17.19 -25.63
N ILE A 67 -6.33 17.71 -24.41
CA ILE A 67 -5.80 16.95 -23.27
C ILE A 67 -6.70 15.76 -22.92
N GLU A 68 -8.01 15.96 -22.97
CA GLU A 68 -9.02 14.93 -22.69
C GLU A 68 -9.30 14.01 -23.88
N PHE A 69 -9.15 14.52 -25.11
CA PHE A 69 -9.46 13.80 -26.35
C PHE A 69 -8.32 12.91 -26.84
N ALA A 70 -7.09 13.44 -26.92
CA ALA A 70 -5.98 12.72 -27.53
C ALA A 70 -5.65 11.36 -26.89
N PRO A 71 -5.71 11.17 -25.56
CA PRO A 71 -5.48 9.86 -24.96
C PRO A 71 -6.53 8.81 -25.34
N ASP A 72 -7.78 9.24 -25.49
CA ASP A 72 -8.87 8.35 -25.87
C ASP A 72 -8.74 7.98 -27.36
N LEU A 73 -8.36 8.93 -28.22
CA LEU A 73 -8.02 8.66 -29.61
C LEU A 73 -6.83 7.72 -29.73
N ALA A 74 -5.74 7.96 -29.00
CA ALA A 74 -4.57 7.08 -28.96
C ALA A 74 -4.93 5.65 -28.57
N TRP A 75 -5.88 5.48 -27.63
CA TRP A 75 -6.37 4.17 -27.24
C TRP A 75 -7.12 3.49 -28.39
N ARG A 76 -8.02 4.20 -29.07
CA ARG A 76 -8.74 3.67 -30.24
C ARG A 76 -7.81 3.32 -31.39
N MET A 77 -6.83 4.16 -31.69
CA MET A 77 -5.81 3.86 -32.69
C MET A 77 -5.04 2.59 -32.34
N ARG A 78 -4.64 2.43 -31.08
CA ARG A 78 -3.96 1.21 -30.60
C ARG A 78 -4.84 -0.04 -30.74
N GLN A 79 -6.13 0.05 -30.45
CA GLN A 79 -7.07 -1.07 -30.62
C GLN A 79 -7.24 -1.49 -32.10
N ASN A 80 -7.02 -0.57 -33.03
CA ASN A 80 -7.06 -0.81 -34.47
C ASN A 80 -5.65 -1.00 -35.07
N GLU A 81 -4.63 -1.26 -34.24
CA GLU A 81 -3.24 -1.52 -34.66
C GLU A 81 -2.59 -0.39 -35.47
N ILE A 82 -3.09 0.84 -35.34
CA ILE A 82 -2.54 2.01 -36.05
C ILE A 82 -1.29 2.51 -35.34
N ILE A 83 -0.23 2.75 -36.10
CA ILE A 83 1.05 3.26 -35.61
C ILE A 83 1.32 4.62 -36.27
N ILE A 84 1.53 5.67 -35.47
CA ILE A 84 1.82 7.02 -36.00
C ILE A 84 3.04 7.02 -36.94
N ARG A 85 4.06 6.22 -36.63
CA ARG A 85 5.32 6.14 -37.41
C ARG A 85 5.14 5.65 -38.84
N ASP A 86 4.04 4.97 -39.12
CA ASP A 86 3.75 4.52 -40.48
C ASP A 86 3.43 5.70 -41.40
N LYS A 87 2.99 6.83 -40.82
CA LYS A 87 2.63 8.06 -41.56
C LYS A 87 3.52 9.25 -41.28
N TYR A 88 4.07 9.37 -40.06
CA TYR A 88 4.87 10.51 -39.65
C TYR A 88 6.14 10.08 -38.92
N GLN A 89 7.30 10.53 -39.40
CA GLN A 89 8.54 10.47 -38.65
C GLN A 89 8.50 11.48 -37.49
N ASP A 90 9.27 11.20 -36.44
CA ASP A 90 9.20 12.00 -35.21
C ASP A 90 9.60 13.49 -35.46
N ASP A 91 10.54 13.75 -36.39
CA ASP A 91 10.93 15.11 -36.80
C ASP A 91 9.83 15.86 -37.57
N GLU A 92 9.00 15.14 -38.34
CA GLU A 92 7.90 15.74 -39.11
C GLU A 92 6.82 16.29 -38.17
N LEU A 93 6.66 15.70 -36.99
CA LEU A 93 5.75 16.20 -35.95
C LEU A 93 6.19 17.57 -35.42
N CYS A 94 7.49 17.86 -35.40
CA CYS A 94 8.03 19.15 -34.99
C CYS A 94 7.83 20.25 -36.05
N MET A 95 7.75 19.86 -37.33
CA MET A 95 7.61 20.77 -38.46
C MET A 95 6.17 21.20 -38.73
N ILE A 96 5.18 20.67 -37.99
CA ILE A 96 3.79 21.12 -38.08
C ILE A 96 3.71 22.59 -37.64
N THR A 97 3.24 23.44 -38.55
CA THR A 97 3.25 24.91 -38.36
C THR A 97 2.13 25.39 -37.45
N ASP A 98 0.93 24.81 -37.57
CA ASP A 98 -0.21 25.15 -36.72
C ASP A 98 0.03 24.66 -35.28
N ARG A 99 -0.12 25.59 -34.32
CA ARG A 99 0.22 25.35 -32.91
C ARG A 99 -0.63 24.25 -32.29
N MET A 100 -1.95 24.29 -32.51
CA MET A 100 -2.90 23.34 -31.91
C MET A 100 -2.75 21.96 -32.54
N THR A 101 -2.56 21.90 -33.85
CA THR A 101 -2.26 20.66 -34.57
C THR A 101 -0.95 20.06 -34.06
N ARG A 102 0.12 20.86 -33.95
CA ARG A 102 1.41 20.37 -33.45
C ARG A 102 1.28 19.83 -32.03
N PHE A 103 0.59 20.54 -31.14
CA PHE A 103 0.29 20.08 -29.78
C PHE A 103 -0.44 18.74 -29.79
N ALA A 104 -1.53 18.61 -30.56
CA ALA A 104 -2.34 17.40 -30.64
C ALA A 104 -1.51 16.19 -31.09
N PHE A 105 -0.71 16.35 -32.14
CA PHE A 105 0.10 15.28 -32.70
C PHE A 105 1.25 14.87 -31.77
N GLN A 106 1.95 15.83 -31.16
CA GLN A 106 3.01 15.54 -30.19
C GLN A 106 2.47 14.81 -28.95
N TYR A 107 1.35 15.27 -28.40
CA TYR A 107 0.73 14.63 -27.25
C TYR A 107 0.18 13.23 -27.59
N LEU A 108 -0.39 13.05 -28.78
CA LEU A 108 -0.84 11.75 -29.28
C LEU A 108 0.35 10.77 -29.39
N ALA A 109 1.48 11.21 -29.96
CA ALA A 109 2.69 10.40 -30.11
C ALA A 109 3.25 9.94 -28.75
N LEU A 110 3.36 10.86 -27.78
CA LEU A 110 3.77 10.52 -26.41
C LEU A 110 2.79 9.53 -25.77
N THR A 111 1.49 9.73 -25.94
CA THR A 111 0.47 8.87 -25.34
C THR A 111 0.49 7.45 -25.92
N MET A 112 0.68 7.32 -27.24
CA MET A 112 0.83 6.02 -27.88
C MET A 112 2.11 5.30 -27.43
N ALA A 113 3.23 6.01 -27.31
CA ALA A 113 4.47 5.45 -26.77
C ALA A 113 4.26 4.93 -25.33
N ARG A 114 3.55 5.69 -24.48
CA ARG A 114 3.19 5.26 -23.12
C ARG A 114 2.31 4.02 -23.08
N PHE A 115 1.31 3.91 -23.95
CA PHE A 115 0.46 2.71 -24.00
C PHE A 115 1.22 1.44 -24.45
N ASN A 116 2.32 1.62 -25.15
CA ASN A 116 3.23 0.54 -25.54
C ASN A 116 4.42 0.37 -24.58
N TYR A 117 4.46 1.15 -23.50
CA TYR A 117 5.56 1.19 -22.53
C TYR A 117 6.94 1.46 -23.16
N ASP A 118 6.97 2.16 -24.29
CA ASP A 118 8.19 2.50 -25.04
C ASP A 118 8.84 3.75 -24.44
N CYS A 119 9.48 3.59 -23.28
CA CYS A 119 10.03 4.70 -22.50
C CYS A 119 11.27 5.32 -23.15
N GLU A 120 12.04 4.55 -23.91
CA GLU A 120 13.15 5.09 -24.72
C GLU A 120 12.62 6.05 -25.78
N ARG A 121 11.51 5.68 -26.45
CA ARG A 121 10.85 6.60 -27.39
C ARG A 121 10.27 7.82 -26.70
N ILE A 122 9.66 7.68 -25.52
CA ILE A 122 9.17 8.84 -24.76
C ILE A 122 10.33 9.82 -24.53
N ARG A 123 11.51 9.32 -24.12
CA ARG A 123 12.70 10.17 -23.95
C ARG A 123 13.14 10.83 -25.25
N SER A 124 13.25 10.07 -26.35
CA SER A 124 13.66 10.63 -27.64
C SER A 124 12.69 11.71 -28.13
N LEU A 125 11.37 11.50 -27.95
CA LEU A 125 10.36 12.50 -28.29
C LEU A 125 10.47 13.75 -27.41
N LEU A 126 10.69 13.60 -26.10
CA LEU A 126 10.85 14.74 -25.19
C LEU A 126 12.13 15.56 -25.46
N GLU A 127 13.15 14.98 -26.11
CA GLU A 127 14.35 15.71 -26.53
C GLU A 127 14.11 16.65 -27.72
N ILE A 128 13.22 16.27 -28.64
CA ILE A 128 12.94 17.03 -29.87
C ILE A 128 11.67 17.87 -29.81
N PHE A 129 10.72 17.54 -28.93
CA PHE A 129 9.45 18.25 -28.82
C PHE A 129 9.61 19.60 -28.12
N ASP A 130 8.73 20.53 -28.48
CA ASP A 130 8.75 21.87 -27.88
C ASP A 130 8.27 21.79 -26.43
N LYS A 131 9.23 21.86 -25.51
CA LYS A 131 8.94 21.86 -24.07
C LYS A 131 7.93 22.94 -23.68
N ARG A 132 8.02 24.15 -24.24
CA ARG A 132 7.11 25.24 -23.85
C ARG A 132 5.67 24.91 -24.23
N LEU A 133 5.49 24.35 -25.43
CA LEU A 133 4.18 23.96 -25.94
C LEU A 133 3.48 22.92 -25.04
N LEU A 134 4.23 21.92 -24.56
CA LEU A 134 3.67 20.83 -23.76
C LEU A 134 3.64 21.13 -22.26
N ASP A 135 4.56 21.94 -21.74
CA ASP A 135 4.69 22.20 -20.30
C ASP A 135 3.73 23.29 -19.80
N GLU A 136 3.14 24.11 -20.69
CA GLU A 136 2.02 25.01 -20.35
C GLU A 136 0.85 24.26 -19.66
N SER A 137 0.65 22.99 -20.00
CA SER A 137 -0.35 22.11 -19.38
C SER A 137 0.26 21.07 -18.43
N GLY A 138 1.59 21.06 -18.27
CA GLY A 138 2.33 20.07 -17.48
C GLY A 138 2.42 18.68 -18.13
N ILE A 139 2.14 18.54 -19.43
CA ILE A 139 2.25 17.26 -20.15
C ILE A 139 3.71 16.83 -20.23
N PHE A 140 4.61 17.75 -20.57
CA PHE A 140 6.03 17.47 -20.67
C PHE A 140 6.55 16.85 -19.36
N THR A 141 6.31 17.54 -18.25
CA THR A 141 6.69 17.07 -16.92
C THR A 141 6.02 15.74 -16.53
N ALA A 142 4.75 15.51 -16.93
CA ALA A 142 4.07 14.24 -16.67
C ALA A 142 4.74 13.05 -17.35
N PHE A 143 5.10 13.19 -18.64
CA PHE A 143 5.80 12.14 -19.40
C PHE A 143 7.24 11.95 -18.97
N GLU A 144 7.92 13.05 -18.60
CA GLU A 144 9.25 12.99 -18.00
C GLU A 144 9.24 12.15 -16.71
N LEU A 145 8.33 12.47 -15.77
CA LEU A 145 8.15 11.69 -14.55
C LEU A 145 7.78 10.23 -14.84
N PHE A 146 6.90 9.97 -15.81
CA PHE A 146 6.53 8.61 -16.21
C PHE A 146 7.74 7.80 -16.69
N ALA A 147 8.55 8.37 -17.59
CA ALA A 147 9.74 7.72 -18.12
C ALA A 147 10.78 7.48 -17.03
N GLU A 148 11.03 8.46 -16.14
CA GLU A 148 11.94 8.30 -15.01
C GLU A 148 11.50 7.18 -14.05
N LEU A 149 10.21 7.11 -13.71
CA LEU A 149 9.63 6.09 -12.83
C LEU A 149 9.77 4.69 -13.44
N PHE A 150 9.55 4.56 -14.74
CA PHE A 150 9.67 3.27 -15.43
C PHE A 150 11.13 2.83 -15.59
N LEU A 151 12.03 3.76 -15.87
CA LEU A 151 13.47 3.52 -16.06
C LEU A 151 14.26 3.44 -14.73
N ARG A 152 13.58 3.35 -13.58
CA ARG A 152 14.18 3.19 -12.24
C ARG A 152 15.13 4.34 -11.86
N GLN A 153 14.83 5.55 -12.33
CA GLN A 153 15.55 6.75 -11.92
C GLN A 153 15.01 7.29 -10.58
N ASP A 154 13.89 6.74 -10.11
CA ASP A 154 13.33 6.92 -8.77
C ASP A 154 13.20 8.39 -8.34
N PRO A 155 12.43 9.21 -9.08
CA PRO A 155 12.25 10.62 -8.76
C PRO A 155 11.84 10.84 -7.30
N ALA A 156 12.27 11.98 -6.77
CA ALA A 156 11.97 12.40 -5.41
C ALA A 156 10.44 12.48 -5.20
N PRO A 157 9.88 11.88 -4.13
CA PRO A 157 8.45 11.97 -3.84
C PRO A 157 7.93 13.41 -3.78
N GLU A 158 8.75 14.34 -3.30
CA GLU A 158 8.42 15.76 -3.19
C GLU A 158 8.18 16.40 -4.58
N ARG A 159 8.92 15.97 -5.61
CA ARG A 159 8.71 16.43 -7.00
C ARG A 159 7.37 15.95 -7.51
N ILE A 160 7.01 14.69 -7.25
CA ILE A 160 5.72 14.11 -7.63
C ILE A 160 4.58 14.84 -6.90
N GLN A 161 4.71 15.06 -5.60
CA GLN A 161 3.71 15.75 -4.81
C GLN A 161 3.52 17.20 -5.27
N LYS A 162 4.62 17.93 -5.52
CA LYS A 162 4.57 19.30 -6.04
C LYS A 162 3.85 19.35 -7.40
N PHE A 163 4.27 18.51 -8.34
CA PHE A 163 3.61 18.39 -9.64
C PHE A 163 2.12 18.08 -9.47
N ALA A 164 1.81 17.10 -8.62
CA ALA A 164 0.44 16.69 -8.38
C ALA A 164 -0.40 17.80 -7.74
N GLN A 165 0.15 18.63 -6.86
CA GLN A 165 -0.55 19.76 -6.24
C GLN A 165 -0.88 20.87 -7.25
N GLU A 166 0.06 21.19 -8.13
CA GLU A 166 -0.07 22.27 -9.13
C GLU A 166 -0.96 21.87 -10.32
N GLN A 167 -1.08 20.56 -10.59
CA GLN A 167 -1.80 20.07 -11.77
C GLN A 167 -3.33 20.20 -11.64
N ILE A 168 -3.97 20.69 -12.71
CA ILE A 168 -5.43 20.85 -12.83
C ILE A 168 -6.06 19.82 -13.79
N PHE A 169 -5.25 19.16 -14.63
CA PHE A 169 -5.71 18.16 -15.58
C PHE A 169 -5.58 16.74 -15.04
N SER A 170 -6.70 16.04 -14.95
CA SER A 170 -6.77 14.67 -14.42
C SER A 170 -5.92 13.69 -15.24
N LYS A 171 -5.89 13.83 -16.58
CA LYS A 171 -5.13 12.95 -17.48
C LYS A 171 -3.62 12.98 -17.21
N ASN A 172 -3.08 14.15 -16.87
CA ASN A 172 -1.65 14.29 -16.54
C ASN A 172 -1.31 13.63 -15.20
N LEU A 173 -2.21 13.73 -14.21
CA LEU A 173 -2.08 12.99 -12.95
C LEU A 173 -2.15 11.47 -13.18
N VAL A 174 -3.02 11.01 -14.08
CA VAL A 174 -3.15 9.58 -14.42
C VAL A 174 -1.87 9.02 -15.06
N ILE A 175 -1.16 9.81 -15.86
CA ILE A 175 0.14 9.43 -16.44
C ILE A 175 1.15 9.14 -15.30
N VAL A 176 1.32 10.07 -14.37
CA VAL A 176 2.26 9.92 -13.25
C VAL A 176 1.82 8.79 -12.30
N LEU A 177 0.52 8.69 -12.01
CA LEU A 177 -0.05 7.61 -11.20
C LEU A 177 0.25 6.23 -11.79
N GLN A 178 0.12 6.08 -13.11
CA GLN A 178 0.49 4.84 -13.79
C GLN A 178 1.99 4.57 -13.67
N GLY A 179 2.84 5.58 -13.86
CA GLY A 179 4.29 5.45 -13.70
C GLY A 179 4.67 4.90 -12.31
N MET A 180 4.08 5.46 -11.24
CA MET A 180 4.36 5.02 -9.87
C MET A 180 3.93 3.58 -9.60
N CYS A 181 2.80 3.16 -10.17
CA CYS A 181 2.31 1.78 -10.04
C CYS A 181 3.23 0.77 -10.74
N LEU A 182 3.90 1.18 -11.81
CA LEU A 182 4.82 0.35 -12.59
C LEU A 182 6.26 0.40 -12.08
N ALA A 183 6.61 1.41 -11.28
CA ALA A 183 7.94 1.53 -10.68
C ALA A 183 8.24 0.30 -9.80
N PRO A 184 9.28 -0.50 -10.12
CA PRO A 184 9.54 -1.79 -9.47
C PRO A 184 10.38 -1.67 -8.18
N THR A 185 11.14 -0.59 -8.02
CA THR A 185 12.19 -0.47 -7.00
C THR A 185 11.74 0.30 -5.76
N LYS A 186 10.95 1.36 -5.94
CA LYS A 186 10.61 2.29 -4.87
C LYS A 186 9.15 2.18 -4.45
N ASN A 187 8.94 2.18 -3.13
CA ASN A 187 7.62 2.15 -2.54
C ASN A 187 6.98 3.55 -2.56
N TYR A 188 6.24 3.85 -3.64
CA TYR A 188 5.43 5.06 -3.78
C TYR A 188 4.02 4.95 -3.16
N GLY A 189 3.83 4.13 -2.12
CA GLY A 189 2.50 3.80 -1.59
C GLY A 189 1.69 5.04 -1.18
N PHE A 190 2.31 5.99 -0.48
CA PHE A 190 1.66 7.24 -0.04
C PHE A 190 1.40 8.20 -1.21
N GLU A 191 2.34 8.30 -2.15
CA GLU A 191 2.21 9.18 -3.31
C GLU A 191 1.12 8.68 -4.27
N ILE A 192 1.02 7.35 -4.47
CA ILE A 192 -0.05 6.73 -5.25
C ILE A 192 -1.41 7.07 -4.63
N GLU A 193 -1.57 6.93 -3.32
CA GLU A 193 -2.80 7.30 -2.62
C GLU A 193 -3.11 8.79 -2.79
N PHE A 194 -2.14 9.66 -2.55
CA PHE A 194 -2.29 11.10 -2.67
C PHE A 194 -2.74 11.53 -4.07
N VAL A 195 -2.03 11.06 -5.12
CA VAL A 195 -2.35 11.38 -6.50
C VAL A 195 -3.70 10.78 -6.91
N ALA A 196 -3.98 9.53 -6.54
CA ALA A 196 -5.25 8.90 -6.87
C ALA A 196 -6.44 9.63 -6.22
N ASN A 197 -6.32 10.04 -4.95
CA ASN A 197 -7.33 10.85 -4.28
C ASN A 197 -7.61 12.15 -5.03
N LYS A 198 -6.56 12.82 -5.51
CA LYS A 198 -6.72 14.01 -6.34
C LYS A 198 -7.39 13.69 -7.68
N VAL A 199 -7.03 12.61 -8.38
CA VAL A 199 -7.72 12.21 -9.63
C VAL A 199 -9.21 11.94 -9.40
N LEU A 200 -9.55 11.31 -8.28
CA LEU A 200 -10.93 10.98 -7.92
C LEU A 200 -11.80 12.22 -7.62
N THR A 201 -11.20 13.39 -7.34
CA THR A 201 -11.98 14.64 -7.24
C THR A 201 -12.51 15.09 -8.60
N PHE A 202 -11.83 14.71 -9.70
CA PHE A 202 -12.27 14.99 -11.07
C PHE A 202 -13.18 13.88 -11.61
N THR A 203 -12.85 12.62 -11.31
CA THR A 203 -13.51 11.44 -11.94
C THR A 203 -13.76 10.32 -10.93
N GLN A 204 -14.91 10.35 -10.26
CA GLN A 204 -15.25 9.33 -9.24
C GLN A 204 -15.57 7.94 -9.81
N ARG A 205 -15.81 7.85 -11.13
CA ARG A 205 -16.25 6.62 -11.81
C ARG A 205 -15.17 5.94 -12.66
N ASP A 206 -13.91 6.35 -12.55
CA ASP A 206 -12.81 5.69 -13.28
C ASP A 206 -12.33 4.43 -12.52
N PRO A 207 -12.64 3.21 -13.00
CA PRO A 207 -12.23 1.97 -12.33
C PRO A 207 -10.70 1.81 -12.26
N HIS A 208 -9.95 2.36 -13.21
CA HIS A 208 -8.48 2.26 -13.20
C HIS A 208 -7.86 3.07 -12.06
N VAL A 209 -8.47 4.18 -11.66
CA VAL A 209 -7.96 5.00 -10.56
C VAL A 209 -8.17 4.30 -9.22
N TRP A 210 -9.35 3.70 -9.00
CA TRP A 210 -9.62 2.88 -7.81
C TRP A 210 -8.66 1.69 -7.72
N ALA A 211 -8.48 0.94 -8.80
CA ALA A 211 -7.54 -0.20 -8.83
C ALA A 211 -6.08 0.23 -8.56
N ARG A 212 -5.65 1.37 -9.09
CA ARG A 212 -4.30 1.92 -8.82
C ARG A 212 -4.16 2.42 -7.38
N ARG A 213 -5.20 3.03 -6.80
CA ARG A 213 -5.17 3.41 -5.38
C ARG A 213 -5.08 2.20 -4.46
N ALA A 214 -5.75 1.11 -4.80
CA ALA A 214 -5.59 -0.17 -4.11
C ALA A 214 -4.13 -0.65 -4.13
N ILE A 215 -3.40 -0.50 -5.23
CA ILE A 215 -1.94 -0.79 -5.28
C ILE A 215 -1.19 0.09 -4.27
N GLY A 216 -1.55 1.37 -4.14
CA GLY A 216 -1.00 2.28 -3.14
C GLY A 216 -1.20 1.75 -1.72
N TYR A 217 -2.43 1.35 -1.37
CA TYR A 217 -2.74 0.74 -0.06
C TYR A 217 -2.00 -0.59 0.17
N MET A 218 -1.92 -1.46 -0.83
CA MET A 218 -1.15 -2.71 -0.74
C MET A 218 0.31 -2.45 -0.42
N ARG A 219 0.91 -1.42 -1.03
CA ARG A 219 2.30 -1.02 -0.79
C ARG A 219 2.51 -0.42 0.61
N GLN A 220 1.46 0.11 1.23
CA GLN A 220 1.46 0.57 2.63
C GLN A 220 1.13 -0.55 3.63
N GLY A 221 0.77 -1.75 3.18
CA GLY A 221 0.31 -2.84 4.06
C GLY A 221 -1.13 -2.71 4.55
N ARG A 222 -1.91 -1.81 3.94
CA ARG A 222 -3.32 -1.52 4.24
C ARG A 222 -4.23 -2.38 3.36
N PHE A 223 -4.30 -3.68 3.65
CA PHE A 223 -4.90 -4.65 2.73
C PHE A 223 -6.43 -4.57 2.67
N GLU A 224 -7.06 -4.19 3.77
CA GLU A 224 -8.51 -4.05 3.88
C GLU A 224 -9.02 -2.91 2.99
N GLU A 225 -8.38 -1.73 3.04
CA GLU A 225 -8.71 -0.62 2.14
C GLU A 225 -8.36 -0.95 0.68
N ALA A 226 -7.27 -1.68 0.43
CA ALA A 226 -6.95 -2.16 -0.91
C ALA A 226 -8.04 -3.07 -1.48
N LEU A 227 -8.61 -3.95 -0.65
CA LEU A 227 -9.69 -4.85 -1.06
C LEU A 227 -10.94 -4.06 -1.45
N GLN A 228 -11.35 -3.11 -0.60
CA GLN A 228 -12.50 -2.24 -0.86
C GLN A 228 -12.37 -1.48 -2.17
N ASP A 229 -11.20 -0.90 -2.43
CA ASP A 229 -10.95 -0.16 -3.68
C ASP A 229 -10.93 -1.07 -4.90
N THR A 230 -10.38 -2.29 -4.77
CA THR A 230 -10.38 -3.26 -5.87
C THR A 230 -11.79 -3.75 -6.19
N GLU A 231 -12.62 -3.99 -5.17
CA GLU A 231 -14.02 -4.36 -5.36
C GLU A 231 -14.82 -3.22 -5.99
N LYS A 232 -14.57 -1.98 -5.58
CA LYS A 232 -15.17 -0.81 -6.21
C LYS A 232 -14.75 -0.66 -7.68
N ALA A 233 -13.49 -0.91 -8.01
CA ALA A 233 -13.01 -0.92 -9.39
C ALA A 233 -13.74 -1.98 -10.22
N LEU A 234 -13.88 -3.20 -9.71
CA LEU A 234 -14.63 -4.29 -10.36
C LEU A 234 -16.10 -3.94 -10.60
N HIS A 235 -16.76 -3.30 -9.62
CA HIS A 235 -18.16 -2.87 -9.75
C HIS A 235 -18.37 -1.77 -10.80
N LEU A 236 -17.36 -0.95 -11.07
CA LEU A 236 -17.43 0.14 -12.04
C LEU A 236 -17.08 -0.27 -13.48
N LEU A 237 -16.48 -1.46 -13.68
CA LEU A 237 -16.14 -1.94 -15.00
C LEU A 237 -17.40 -2.25 -15.83
N ASP A 238 -17.32 -1.95 -17.12
CA ASP A 238 -18.28 -2.47 -18.08
C ASP A 238 -18.14 -3.99 -18.20
N ARG A 239 -19.26 -4.69 -18.35
CA ARG A 239 -19.31 -6.14 -18.55
C ARG A 239 -18.59 -6.58 -19.82
N SER A 240 -18.43 -5.68 -20.78
CA SER A 240 -17.67 -5.92 -22.02
C SER A 240 -16.14 -5.95 -21.80
N ALA A 241 -15.63 -5.40 -20.70
CA ALA A 241 -14.19 -5.23 -20.44
C ALA A 241 -13.55 -6.47 -19.78
N LEU A 242 -13.74 -7.66 -20.37
CA LEU A 242 -13.35 -8.96 -19.79
C LEU A 242 -11.87 -9.01 -19.36
N GLN A 243 -10.95 -8.54 -20.19
CA GLN A 243 -9.51 -8.57 -19.87
C GLN A 243 -9.16 -7.72 -18.64
N VAL A 244 -9.77 -6.54 -18.50
CA VAL A 244 -9.55 -5.66 -17.34
C VAL A 244 -10.20 -6.25 -16.09
N HIS A 245 -11.35 -6.91 -16.26
CA HIS A 245 -12.02 -7.63 -15.18
C HIS A 245 -11.14 -8.77 -14.63
N ASP A 246 -10.52 -9.56 -15.50
CA ASP A 246 -9.61 -10.64 -15.11
C ASP A 246 -8.38 -10.10 -14.36
N GLN A 247 -7.80 -8.99 -14.82
CA GLN A 247 -6.69 -8.34 -14.15
C GLN A 247 -7.05 -7.90 -12.72
N TYR A 248 -8.22 -7.27 -12.53
CA TYR A 248 -8.64 -6.82 -11.20
C TYR A 248 -9.11 -7.96 -10.30
N SER A 249 -9.68 -9.01 -10.88
CA SER A 249 -9.99 -10.24 -10.15
C SER A 249 -8.72 -10.90 -9.64
N TYR A 250 -7.67 -10.95 -10.45
CA TYR A 250 -6.36 -11.42 -10.03
C TYR A 250 -5.77 -10.56 -8.90
N GLN A 251 -5.81 -9.22 -9.04
CA GLN A 251 -5.39 -8.30 -7.99
C GLN A 251 -6.17 -8.53 -6.68
N ARG A 252 -7.49 -8.72 -6.75
CA ARG A 252 -8.33 -9.03 -5.58
C ARG A 252 -7.88 -10.31 -4.88
N THR A 253 -7.61 -11.38 -5.64
CA THR A 253 -7.12 -12.64 -5.08
C THR A 253 -5.78 -12.45 -4.36
N GLN A 254 -4.83 -11.72 -4.96
CA GLN A 254 -3.55 -11.42 -4.32
C GLN A 254 -3.71 -10.65 -3.00
N ILE A 255 -4.69 -9.74 -2.92
CA ILE A 255 -4.97 -9.00 -1.68
C ILE A 255 -5.52 -9.93 -0.60
N ILE A 256 -6.47 -10.80 -0.95
CA ILE A 256 -7.06 -11.77 -0.01
C ILE A 256 -5.98 -12.71 0.54
N GLU A 257 -5.12 -13.26 -0.33
CA GLU A 257 -4.00 -14.11 0.09
C GLU A 257 -3.09 -13.40 1.10
N ARG A 258 -2.82 -12.10 0.91
CA ARG A 258 -2.02 -11.32 1.86
C ARG A 258 -2.72 -11.07 3.19
N ILE A 259 -4.04 -10.88 3.18
CA ILE A 259 -4.85 -10.76 4.41
C ILE A 259 -4.76 -12.09 5.19
N ASP A 260 -5.01 -13.22 4.53
CA ASP A 260 -4.97 -14.55 5.16
C ASP A 260 -3.59 -14.86 5.77
N VAL A 261 -2.51 -14.51 5.05
CA VAL A 261 -1.14 -14.65 5.57
C VAL A 261 -0.92 -13.76 6.78
N ALA A 262 -1.36 -12.49 6.74
CA ALA A 262 -1.20 -11.56 7.86
C ALA A 262 -1.98 -12.02 9.10
N GLU A 263 -3.20 -12.54 8.92
CA GLU A 263 -4.00 -13.13 10.01
C GLU A 263 -3.35 -14.38 10.59
N SER A 264 -2.85 -15.27 9.73
CA SER A 264 -2.14 -16.48 10.16
C SER A 264 -0.87 -16.14 10.95
N GLN A 265 -0.10 -15.14 10.52
CA GLN A 265 1.06 -14.65 11.24
C GLN A 265 0.69 -14.07 12.61
N ARG A 266 -0.37 -13.26 12.69
CA ARG A 266 -0.87 -12.72 13.97
C ARG A 266 -1.30 -13.83 14.93
N LEU A 267 -1.95 -14.88 14.43
CA LEU A 267 -2.35 -16.01 15.26
C LEU A 267 -1.13 -16.79 15.80
N LEU A 268 -0.16 -17.07 14.94
CA LEU A 268 1.09 -17.74 15.34
C LEU A 268 1.87 -16.91 16.37
N GLN A 269 1.93 -15.59 16.18
CA GLN A 269 2.59 -14.70 17.13
C GLN A 269 1.92 -14.76 18.51
N LYS A 270 0.58 -14.73 18.57
CA LYS A 270 -0.16 -14.86 19.84
C LYS A 270 0.11 -16.21 20.52
N GLN A 271 0.10 -17.30 19.76
CA GLN A 271 0.40 -18.63 20.31
C GLN A 271 1.83 -18.72 20.85
N PHE A 272 2.79 -18.10 20.15
CA PHE A 272 4.17 -18.04 20.60
C PHE A 272 4.33 -17.20 21.87
N GLU A 273 3.67 -16.05 21.95
CA GLU A 273 3.65 -15.20 23.15
C GLU A 273 3.02 -15.94 24.36
N GLU A 274 1.92 -16.66 24.15
CA GLU A 274 1.29 -17.47 25.19
C GLU A 274 2.19 -18.63 25.65
N SER A 275 2.85 -19.32 24.72
CA SER A 275 3.78 -20.41 25.03
C SER A 275 5.02 -19.89 25.77
N LEU A 276 5.57 -18.73 25.38
CA LEU A 276 6.66 -18.09 26.10
C LEU A 276 6.25 -17.73 27.53
N LYS A 277 5.05 -17.17 27.71
CA LYS A 277 4.54 -16.82 29.04
C LYS A 277 4.42 -18.06 29.92
N GLN A 278 3.85 -19.15 29.41
CA GLN A 278 3.76 -20.42 30.13
C GLN A 278 5.14 -20.96 30.51
N GLY A 279 6.09 -20.96 29.57
CA GLY A 279 7.46 -21.43 29.84
C GLY A 279 8.20 -20.58 30.88
N VAL A 280 7.98 -19.26 30.88
CA VAL A 280 8.52 -18.35 31.89
C VAL A 280 7.89 -18.60 33.25
N ASP A 281 6.56 -18.75 33.32
CA ASP A 281 5.85 -19.04 34.57
C ASP A 281 6.29 -20.39 35.17
N GLU A 282 6.46 -21.41 34.33
CA GLU A 282 7.02 -22.71 34.73
C GLU A 282 8.46 -22.57 35.27
N ALA A 283 9.33 -21.83 34.58
CA ALA A 283 10.70 -21.60 35.02
C ALA A 283 10.77 -20.83 36.36
N ILE A 284 9.91 -19.82 36.55
CA ILE A 284 9.78 -19.09 37.81
C ILE A 284 9.36 -20.04 38.93
N SER A 285 8.34 -20.88 38.70
CA SER A 285 7.87 -21.82 39.71
C SER A 285 8.95 -22.83 40.13
N LEU A 286 9.73 -23.34 39.17
CA LEU A 286 10.85 -24.23 39.42
C LEU A 286 11.99 -23.52 40.18
N MET A 287 12.24 -22.25 39.87
CA MET A 287 13.24 -21.45 40.59
C MET A 287 12.81 -21.15 42.02
N ASP A 288 11.53 -20.86 42.26
CA ASP A 288 10.98 -20.65 43.60
C ASP A 288 11.05 -21.93 44.43
N GLU A 289 10.67 -23.08 43.87
CA GLU A 289 10.79 -24.38 44.56
C GLU A 289 12.24 -24.69 44.96
N ARG A 290 13.20 -24.49 44.03
CA ARG A 290 14.63 -24.68 44.32
C ARG A 290 15.16 -23.68 45.34
N SER A 291 14.75 -22.42 45.26
CA SER A 291 15.18 -21.38 46.20
C SER A 291 14.70 -21.69 47.60
N HIS A 292 13.46 -22.16 47.75
CA HIS A 292 12.96 -22.65 49.03
C HIS A 292 13.78 -23.84 49.56
N ASP A 293 14.08 -24.86 48.73
CA ASP A 293 14.91 -26.00 49.17
C ASP A 293 16.31 -25.57 49.61
N LEU A 294 16.94 -24.65 48.86
CA LEU A 294 18.25 -24.10 49.21
C LEU A 294 18.21 -23.31 50.52
N LEU A 295 17.21 -22.45 50.71
CA LEU A 295 17.03 -21.70 51.96
C LEU A 295 16.85 -22.65 53.16
N PHE A 296 16.10 -23.74 52.99
CA PHE A 296 15.95 -24.76 54.04
C PHE A 296 17.28 -25.45 54.37
N ARG A 297 18.07 -25.85 53.37
CA ARG A 297 19.40 -26.44 53.60
C ARG A 297 20.36 -25.47 54.28
N ILE A 298 20.38 -24.20 53.89
CA ILE A 298 21.21 -23.18 54.53
C ILE A 298 20.81 -23.02 56.00
N MET A 299 19.51 -23.00 56.29
CA MET A 299 19.01 -22.89 57.66
C MET A 299 19.35 -24.12 58.52
N GLU A 300 19.33 -25.32 57.93
CA GLU A 300 19.77 -26.56 58.60
C GLU A 300 21.27 -26.51 58.93
N ILE A 301 22.11 -26.11 57.97
CA ILE A 301 23.56 -25.96 58.17
C ILE A 301 23.86 -24.91 59.25
N LEU A 302 23.19 -23.74 59.20
CA LEU A 302 23.37 -22.69 60.19
C LEU A 302 22.93 -23.15 61.59
N GLY A 303 21.80 -23.87 61.68
CA GLY A 303 21.34 -24.48 62.92
C GLY A 303 22.36 -25.44 63.53
N LEU A 304 23.02 -26.24 62.69
CA LEU A 304 24.10 -27.15 63.09
C LEU A 304 25.32 -26.39 63.62
N PHE A 305 25.73 -25.30 62.96
CA PHE A 305 26.81 -24.44 63.45
C PHE A 305 26.48 -23.77 64.78
N VAL A 306 25.26 -23.23 64.95
CA VAL A 306 24.82 -22.61 66.21
C VAL A 306 24.83 -23.64 67.34
N ALA A 307 24.33 -24.85 67.09
CA ALA A 307 24.38 -25.94 68.06
C ALA A 307 25.83 -26.29 68.45
N LEU A 308 26.74 -26.39 67.46
CA LEU A 308 28.15 -26.67 67.69
C LEU A 308 28.85 -25.58 68.53
N ILE A 309 28.60 -24.30 68.22
CA ILE A 309 29.11 -23.17 69.00
C ILE A 309 28.56 -23.22 70.42
N GLY A 310 27.26 -23.53 70.58
CA GLY A 310 26.62 -23.70 71.88
C GLY A 310 27.30 -24.77 72.74
N VAL A 311 27.61 -25.94 72.15
CA VAL A 311 28.40 -27.01 72.80
C VAL A 311 29.77 -26.49 73.22
N LEU A 312 30.51 -25.88 72.30
CA LEU A 312 31.86 -25.38 72.57
C LEU A 312 31.85 -24.36 73.71
N ALA A 313 30.91 -23.42 73.70
CA ALA A 313 30.78 -22.40 74.74
C ALA A 313 30.44 -23.02 76.11
N THR A 314 29.55 -24.02 76.17
CA THR A 314 29.25 -24.73 77.42
C THR A 314 30.44 -25.55 77.91
N THR A 315 31.17 -26.22 77.01
CA THR A 315 32.35 -27.02 77.37
C THR A 315 33.47 -26.14 77.96
N VAL A 316 33.76 -25.00 77.31
CA VAL A 316 34.75 -24.03 77.79
C VAL A 316 34.30 -23.37 79.09
N GLY A 317 33.03 -22.95 79.18
CA GLY A 317 32.48 -22.31 80.37
C GLY A 317 32.55 -23.19 81.63
N VAL A 318 32.23 -24.48 81.49
CA VAL A 318 32.35 -25.46 82.60
C VAL A 318 33.81 -25.68 83.02
N SER A 319 34.77 -25.57 82.10
CA SER A 319 36.20 -25.71 82.43
C SER A 319 36.76 -24.56 83.27
N ILE A 320 36.26 -23.33 83.02
CA ILE A 320 36.73 -22.10 83.68
C ILE A 320 36.06 -21.94 85.06
N ALA A 321 34.87 -22.49 85.26
CA ALA A 321 34.18 -22.52 86.55
C ALA A 321 34.88 -23.47 87.55
N GLY A 322 35.93 -22.98 88.21
CA GLY A 322 36.88 -23.77 89.01
C GLY A 322 36.34 -24.53 90.24
N ASN A 323 35.08 -24.32 90.65
CA ASN A 323 34.53 -24.88 91.90
C ASN A 323 33.36 -25.85 91.74
N LEU A 324 33.06 -26.29 90.51
CA LEU A 324 31.96 -27.25 90.30
C LEU A 324 32.38 -28.68 90.63
N THR A 325 31.55 -29.36 91.43
CA THR A 325 31.70 -30.78 91.75
C THR A 325 31.53 -31.63 90.49
N PHE A 326 32.12 -32.82 90.48
CA PHE A 326 32.05 -33.74 89.32
C PHE A 326 30.60 -34.02 88.88
N MET A 327 29.67 -34.14 89.84
CA MET A 327 28.26 -34.39 89.56
C MET A 327 27.56 -33.19 88.92
N GLU A 328 27.87 -31.96 89.33
CA GLU A 328 27.31 -30.74 88.71
C GLU A 328 27.79 -30.57 87.27
N ARG A 329 29.04 -30.93 86.97
CA ARG A 329 29.57 -30.91 85.60
C ARG A 329 28.84 -31.90 84.69
N ILE A 330 28.59 -33.11 85.17
CA ILE A 330 27.81 -34.13 84.44
C ILE A 330 26.38 -33.63 84.21
N LEU A 331 25.75 -33.02 85.21
CA LEU A 331 24.40 -32.49 85.09
C LEU A 331 24.33 -31.40 84.01
N ILE A 332 25.27 -30.44 83.99
CA ILE A 332 25.32 -29.34 83.01
C ILE A 332 25.60 -29.87 81.59
N LEU A 333 26.48 -30.86 81.45
CA LEU A 333 26.77 -31.50 80.17
C LEU A 333 25.56 -32.28 79.64
N SER A 334 24.85 -32.98 80.53
CA SER A 334 23.64 -33.74 80.18
C SER A 334 22.50 -32.80 79.78
N THR A 335 22.25 -31.72 80.52
CA THR A 335 21.19 -30.76 80.18
C THR A 335 21.49 -30.01 78.90
N SER A 336 22.75 -29.64 78.66
CA SER A 336 23.16 -29.04 77.38
C SER A 336 22.97 -30.00 76.21
N SER A 337 23.35 -31.27 76.37
CA SER A 337 23.16 -32.30 75.33
C SER A 337 21.68 -32.53 75.00
N VAL A 338 20.82 -32.61 76.03
CA VAL A 338 19.37 -32.73 75.83
C VAL A 338 18.80 -31.49 75.15
N PHE A 339 19.24 -30.29 75.54
CA PHE A 339 18.81 -29.05 74.90
C PHE A 339 19.20 -29.01 73.42
N ILE A 340 20.40 -29.47 73.05
CA ILE A 340 20.85 -29.54 71.66
C ILE A 340 20.04 -30.55 70.86
N ILE A 341 19.78 -31.74 71.40
CA ILE A 341 18.93 -32.75 70.75
C ILE A 341 17.52 -32.18 70.55
N PHE A 342 16.96 -31.53 71.58
CA PHE A 342 15.65 -30.87 71.49
C PHE A 342 15.64 -29.75 70.44
N PHE A 343 16.66 -28.90 70.42
CA PHE A 343 16.80 -27.82 69.45
C PHE A 343 16.91 -28.38 68.02
N PHE A 344 17.64 -29.47 67.82
CA PHE A 344 17.74 -30.16 66.54
C PHE A 344 16.40 -30.76 66.09
N VAL A 345 15.69 -31.43 66.99
CA VAL A 345 14.35 -31.98 66.72
C VAL A 345 13.37 -30.85 66.43
N MET A 346 13.44 -29.73 67.17
CA MET A 346 12.59 -28.56 66.97
C MET A 346 12.85 -27.91 65.62
N ILE A 347 14.12 -27.70 65.24
CA ILE A 347 14.46 -27.23 63.90
C ILE A 347 13.93 -28.23 62.87
N HIS A 348 14.25 -29.52 62.98
CA HIS A 348 13.81 -30.52 62.01
C HIS A 348 12.29 -30.63 61.87
N VAL A 349 11.53 -30.41 62.95
CA VAL A 349 10.06 -30.40 62.93
C VAL A 349 9.52 -29.09 62.33
N LEU A 350 10.12 -27.95 62.64
CA LEU A 350 9.73 -26.65 62.08
C LEU A 350 10.14 -26.48 60.61
N THR A 351 11.22 -27.15 60.18
CA THR A 351 11.73 -27.10 58.81
C THR A 351 11.17 -28.18 57.90
N LYS A 352 10.51 -29.20 58.44
CA LYS A 352 9.90 -30.23 57.61
C LYS A 352 8.84 -29.59 56.71
N PRO A 353 9.00 -29.64 55.37
CA PRO A 353 8.04 -29.03 54.47
C PRO A 353 6.70 -29.69 54.71
N LYS A 354 5.69 -28.87 55.04
CA LYS A 354 4.31 -29.31 55.15
C LYS A 354 3.91 -29.77 53.75
N ARG A 355 4.04 -31.07 53.45
CA ARG A 355 3.56 -31.67 52.20
C ARG A 355 2.09 -31.30 52.06
N ARG A 356 1.79 -30.27 51.27
CA ARG A 356 0.42 -29.96 50.86
C ARG A 356 0.01 -31.13 49.97
N ARG A 357 -1.00 -31.88 50.44
CA ARG A 357 -1.78 -32.80 49.62
C ARG A 357 -2.73 -32.00 48.76
#